data_AF-A0A840UQ21-F1
#
_entry.id   AF-A0A840UQ21-F1
#
_cell.length_a   1.000
_cell.length_b   1.000
_cell.length_c   1.000
_cell.angle_alpha   90.00
_cell.angle_beta   90.00
_cell.angle_gamma   90.00
#
_symmetry.space_group_name_H-M   'P 1'
#
loop_
_entity.id
_entity.type
_entity.pdbx_description
1 polymer ?
#
loop_
_entity_poly.entity_id
_entity_poly.type
_entity_poly.pdbx_seq_one_letter_code
_entity_poly.pdbx_strand_id
1 'polypeptide(L)'
;MLLTGYTLEIFRSKCNAGARTLHCFAHLHDDVGAALPYLNTVLGGFAYTKEPPSLTLKTSGKLITIHPRKIAVNALQDEEQAEKVVAWLQREINSAWDNRADIEPSEQGARQPSLLEILKLLPQTNCRECGQPTCMVFAVRVIEGAKDHTNCPALQGEKREALAAYLSQFRFE
;
A
#
# COMPACT_ATOMS: atom_id res chain seq x y z
N MET A 1 24.90 -4.31 -3.53
CA MET A 1 24.02 -5.17 -2.71
C MET A 1 24.17 -4.82 -1.24
N LEU A 2 23.05 -4.51 -0.55
CA LEU A 2 23.00 -4.14 0.87
C LEU A 2 22.48 -5.28 1.76
N LEU A 3 21.35 -5.88 1.38
CA LEU A 3 20.71 -6.97 2.11
C LEU A 3 21.18 -8.31 1.56
N THR A 4 22.03 -8.99 2.33
CA THR A 4 22.67 -10.26 1.98
C THR A 4 21.80 -11.46 2.29
N GLY A 5 20.96 -11.39 3.33
CA GLY A 5 20.10 -12.49 3.73
C GLY A 5 19.08 -12.12 4.80
N TYR A 6 18.18 -13.06 5.07
CA TYR A 6 17.14 -12.94 6.10
C TYR A 6 16.75 -14.31 6.66
N THR A 7 16.09 -14.30 7.81
CA THR A 7 15.47 -15.48 8.43
C THR A 7 13.97 -15.26 8.54
N LEU A 8 13.15 -16.21 8.09
CA LEU A 8 11.70 -16.12 8.15
C LEU A 8 11.15 -16.71 9.45
N GLU A 9 10.23 -16.00 10.07
CA GLU A 9 9.39 -16.44 11.17
C GLU A 9 7.93 -16.32 10.75
N ILE A 10 7.28 -17.46 10.53
CA ILE A 10 5.88 -17.52 10.08
C ILE A 10 5.01 -17.99 11.24
N PHE A 11 3.94 -17.26 11.50
CA PHE A 11 3.06 -17.55 12.63
C PHE A 11 1.60 -17.22 12.30
N ARG A 12 0.68 -17.90 12.98
CA ARG A 12 -0.76 -17.63 12.84
C ARG A 12 -1.14 -16.38 13.63
N SER A 13 -2.02 -15.57 13.06
CA SER A 13 -2.56 -14.40 13.77
C SER A 13 -3.29 -14.84 15.04
N LYS A 14 -2.89 -14.32 16.20
CA LYS A 14 -3.57 -14.62 17.48
C LYS A 14 -4.83 -13.79 17.70
N CYS A 15 -5.06 -12.73 16.91
CA CYS A 15 -6.10 -11.73 17.17
C CYS A 15 -7.46 -12.04 16.53
N ASN A 16 -7.57 -13.03 15.64
CA ASN A 16 -8.84 -13.43 15.03
C ASN A 16 -9.00 -14.95 15.09
N ALA A 17 -9.81 -15.45 16.01
CA ALA A 17 -10.10 -16.87 16.20
C ALA A 17 -10.71 -17.57 14.95
N GLY A 18 -11.09 -16.81 13.91
CA GLY A 18 -11.58 -17.33 12.62
C GLY A 18 -10.71 -16.99 11.40
N ALA A 19 -9.61 -16.25 11.54
CA ALA A 19 -8.77 -15.90 10.38
C ALA A 19 -7.77 -17.04 10.08
N ARG A 20 -7.86 -17.63 8.89
CA ARG A 20 -6.90 -18.64 8.39
C ARG A 20 -5.60 -18.04 7.86
N THR A 21 -5.33 -16.76 8.13
CA THR A 21 -4.20 -16.05 7.53
C THR A 21 -2.93 -16.16 8.36
N LEU A 22 -1.80 -16.30 7.67
CA LEU A 22 -0.47 -16.30 8.25
C LEU A 22 0.08 -14.87 8.32
N HIS A 23 0.92 -14.62 9.31
CA HIS A 23 1.79 -13.45 9.37
C HIS A 23 3.23 -13.93 9.21
N CYS A 24 4.07 -13.07 8.64
CA CYS A 24 5.48 -13.35 8.47
C CYS A 24 6.30 -12.17 9.00
N PHE A 25 7.30 -12.48 9.81
CA PHE A 25 8.42 -11.59 10.09
C PHE A 25 9.67 -12.12 9.39
N ALA A 26 10.26 -11.31 8.52
CA ALA A 26 11.60 -11.56 8.00
C ALA A 26 12.60 -10.76 8.82
N HIS A 27 13.43 -11.44 9.58
CA HIS A 27 14.52 -10.84 10.34
C HIS A 27 15.72 -10.66 9.41
N LEU A 28 16.11 -9.41 9.17
CA LEU A 28 17.14 -9.07 8.19
C LEU A 28 18.53 -9.17 8.82
N HIS A 29 19.47 -9.76 8.08
CA HIS A 29 20.86 -9.89 8.55
C HIS A 29 21.61 -8.55 8.51
N ASP A 30 21.16 -7.64 7.65
CA ASP A 30 21.75 -6.32 7.41
C ASP A 30 20.79 -5.20 7.80
N ASP A 31 21.34 -4.02 8.09
CA ASP A 31 20.55 -2.81 8.32
C ASP A 31 20.19 -2.13 6.99
N VAL A 32 18.91 -2.11 6.67
CA VAL A 32 18.38 -1.51 5.43
C VAL A 32 17.79 -0.11 5.64
N GLY A 33 17.94 0.48 6.84
CA GLY A 33 17.32 1.75 7.20
C GLY A 33 17.65 2.89 6.24
N ALA A 34 18.91 2.96 5.80
CA ALA A 34 19.38 3.97 4.83
C ALA A 34 18.80 3.78 3.42
N ALA A 35 18.31 2.57 3.08
CA ALA A 35 17.69 2.31 1.79
C ALA A 35 16.20 2.70 1.75
N LEU A 36 15.55 2.87 2.90
CA LEU A 36 14.09 3.09 2.97
C LEU A 36 13.61 4.34 2.21
N PRO A 37 14.28 5.51 2.26
CA PRO A 37 13.84 6.66 1.49
C PRO A 37 13.88 6.45 -0.03
N TYR A 38 14.90 5.74 -0.53
CA TYR A 38 15.04 5.43 -1.95
C TYR A 38 14.01 4.39 -2.39
N LEU A 39 13.83 3.36 -1.57
CA LEU A 39 12.83 2.33 -1.78
C LEU A 39 11.42 2.92 -1.81
N ASN A 40 11.14 3.91 -0.96
CA ASN A 40 9.87 4.63 -0.95
C ASN A 40 9.61 5.34 -2.27
N THR A 41 10.61 6.00 -2.86
CA THR A 41 10.49 6.65 -4.18
C THR A 41 10.20 5.63 -5.28
N VAL A 42 10.89 4.49 -5.28
CA VAL A 42 10.73 3.44 -6.31
C VAL A 42 9.35 2.79 -6.21
N LEU A 43 8.96 2.36 -5.00
CA LEU A 43 7.73 1.58 -4.80
C LEU A 43 6.48 2.43 -4.58
N GLY A 44 6.63 3.72 -4.23
CA GLY A 44 5.51 4.60 -3.89
C GLY A 44 4.82 4.17 -2.60
N GLY A 45 5.55 4.20 -1.48
CA GLY A 45 5.06 3.66 -0.22
C GLY A 45 3.80 4.32 0.31
N PHE A 46 2.90 3.53 0.88
CA PHE A 46 1.67 4.00 1.48
C PHE A 46 1.92 5.01 2.62
N ALA A 47 2.89 4.70 3.49
CA ALA A 47 3.30 5.58 4.58
C ALA A 47 4.79 5.47 4.87
N TYR A 48 5.39 6.57 5.32
CA TYR A 48 6.77 6.63 5.80
C TYR A 48 6.79 7.25 7.20
N THR A 49 7.45 6.59 8.14
CA THR A 49 7.70 7.09 9.50
C THR A 49 9.18 7.37 9.64
N LYS A 50 9.57 8.54 10.18
CA LYS A 50 10.98 8.90 10.35
C LYS A 50 11.63 8.26 11.57
N GLU A 51 10.90 8.15 12.68
CA GLU A 51 11.46 7.69 13.95
C GLU A 51 10.48 6.79 14.73
N PRO A 52 10.78 5.48 14.88
CA PRO A 52 11.84 4.75 14.17
C PRO A 52 11.56 4.68 12.66
N PRO A 53 12.60 4.69 11.80
CA PRO A 53 12.42 4.72 10.36
C PRO A 53 11.67 3.47 9.89
N SER A 54 10.60 3.66 9.13
CA SER A 54 9.86 2.54 8.52
C SER A 54 9.08 2.96 7.29
N LEU A 55 9.06 2.06 6.31
CA LEU A 55 8.29 2.18 5.08
C LEU A 55 7.15 1.17 5.10
N THR A 56 5.91 1.63 4.98
CA THR A 56 4.75 0.73 4.85
C THR A 56 4.24 0.78 3.41
N LEU A 57 4.10 -0.40 2.81
CA LEU A 57 3.47 -0.63 1.53
C LEU A 57 2.09 -1.25 1.76
N LYS A 58 1.15 -0.91 0.87
CA LYS A 58 -0.16 -1.54 0.80
C LYS A 58 -0.26 -2.16 -0.59
N THR A 59 -0.48 -3.48 -0.66
CA THR A 59 -0.56 -4.21 -1.94
C THR A 59 -1.49 -5.41 -1.84
N SER A 60 -2.47 -5.50 -2.73
CA SER A 60 -3.47 -6.57 -2.77
C SER A 60 -4.15 -6.82 -1.41
N GLY A 61 -4.46 -5.76 -0.67
CA GLY A 61 -5.03 -5.83 0.68
C GLY A 61 -4.07 -6.27 1.79
N LYS A 62 -2.78 -6.48 1.48
CA LYS A 62 -1.72 -6.76 2.46
C LYS A 62 -1.00 -5.47 2.82
N LEU A 63 -0.64 -5.36 4.09
CA LEU A 63 0.28 -4.38 4.63
C LEU A 63 1.63 -5.05 4.83
N ILE A 64 2.64 -4.42 4.23
CA ILE A 64 4.04 -4.81 4.36
C ILE A 64 4.75 -3.63 5.01
N THR A 65 5.30 -3.81 6.20
CA THR A 65 6.10 -2.77 6.88
C THR A 65 7.55 -3.18 6.93
N ILE A 66 8.43 -2.32 6.40
CA ILE A 66 9.86 -2.52 6.31
C ILE A 66 10.52 -1.61 7.34
N HIS A 67 11.12 -2.22 8.35
CA HIS A 67 11.97 -1.60 9.35
C HIS A 67 13.45 -1.87 9.03
N PRO A 68 14.41 -1.18 9.68
CA PRO A 68 15.84 -1.32 9.39
C PRO A 68 16.36 -2.76 9.47
N ARG A 69 15.81 -3.57 10.38
CA ARG A 69 16.23 -4.96 10.62
C ARG A 69 15.12 -5.99 10.48
N LYS A 70 13.95 -5.60 9.98
CA LYS A 70 12.77 -6.49 9.94
C LYS A 70 11.77 -6.09 8.88
N ILE A 71 11.24 -7.07 8.16
CA ILE A 71 10.04 -6.90 7.33
C ILE A 71 8.87 -7.61 8.01
N ALA A 72 7.75 -6.92 8.19
CA ALA A 72 6.51 -7.49 8.68
C ALA A 72 5.48 -7.55 7.56
N VAL A 73 4.95 -8.73 7.28
CA VAL A 73 3.90 -8.95 6.29
C VAL A 73 2.68 -9.53 6.98
N ASN A 74 1.52 -8.92 6.76
CA ASN A 74 0.26 -9.44 7.26
C ASN A 74 -0.48 -10.29 6.20
N ALA A 75 -1.50 -11.02 6.67
CA ALA A 75 -2.54 -11.60 5.82
C ALA A 75 -2.04 -12.47 4.65
N LEU A 76 -1.08 -13.36 4.92
CA LEU A 76 -0.55 -14.31 3.95
C LEU A 76 -1.42 -15.57 3.86
N GLN A 77 -1.46 -16.17 2.67
CA GLN A 77 -2.19 -17.42 2.40
C GLN A 77 -1.43 -18.64 2.92
N ASP A 78 -0.13 -18.70 2.65
CA ASP A 78 0.76 -19.83 2.95
C ASP A 78 2.23 -19.36 3.08
N GLU A 79 3.11 -20.29 3.40
CA GLU A 79 4.54 -20.04 3.58
C GLU A 79 5.25 -19.70 2.27
N GLU A 80 4.86 -20.32 1.16
CA GLU A 80 5.44 -20.07 -0.17
C GLU A 80 5.21 -18.61 -0.61
N GLN A 81 4.03 -18.07 -0.32
CA GLN A 81 3.72 -16.67 -0.55
C GLN A 81 4.59 -15.75 0.30
N ALA A 82 4.87 -16.12 1.56
CA ALA A 82 5.75 -15.36 2.43
C ALA A 82 7.16 -15.24 1.83
N GLU A 83 7.71 -16.38 1.39
CA GLU A 83 9.02 -16.44 0.75
C GLU A 83 9.09 -15.58 -0.51
N LYS A 84 8.09 -15.69 -1.40
CA LYS A 84 8.04 -14.90 -2.64
C LYS A 84 8.01 -13.40 -2.37
N VAL A 85 7.21 -12.96 -1.39
CA VAL A 85 7.11 -11.54 -1.03
C VAL A 85 8.42 -11.03 -0.47
N VAL A 86 9.05 -11.75 0.47
CA VAL A 86 10.30 -11.31 1.09
C VAL A 86 11.47 -11.37 0.12
N ALA A 87 11.55 -12.39 -0.73
CA ALA A 87 12.57 -12.49 -1.78
C ALA A 87 12.44 -11.35 -2.80
N TRP A 88 11.20 -11.00 -3.20
CA TRP A 88 10.96 -9.83 -4.03
C TRP A 88 11.44 -8.55 -3.33
N LEU A 89 11.05 -8.32 -2.08
CA LEU A 89 11.48 -7.15 -1.31
C LEU A 89 13.00 -7.06 -1.17
N GLN A 90 13.70 -8.19 -0.97
CA GLN A 90 15.16 -8.20 -0.95
C GLN A 90 15.76 -7.67 -2.26
N ARG A 91 15.21 -8.09 -3.41
CA ARG A 91 15.65 -7.59 -4.72
C ARG A 91 15.38 -6.11 -4.88
N GLU A 92 14.19 -5.63 -4.50
CA GLU A 92 13.85 -4.21 -4.59
C GLU A 92 14.73 -3.34 -3.67
N ILE A 93 14.96 -3.77 -2.43
CA ILE A 93 15.87 -3.09 -1.49
C ILE A 93 17.27 -2.97 -2.11
N ASN A 94 17.80 -4.08 -2.64
CA ASN A 94 19.13 -4.10 -3.23
C ASN A 94 19.22 -3.27 -4.50
N SER A 95 18.20 -3.33 -5.37
CA SER A 95 18.12 -2.53 -6.59
C SER A 95 18.04 -1.04 -6.29
N ALA A 96 17.17 -0.62 -5.35
CA ALA A 96 17.06 0.77 -4.93
C ALA A 96 18.36 1.26 -4.29
N TRP A 97 19.03 0.41 -3.51
CA TRP A 97 20.32 0.76 -2.92
C TRP A 97 21.43 0.91 -3.96
N ASP A 98 21.53 -0.01 -4.91
CA ASP A 98 22.60 -0.01 -5.92
C ASP A 98 22.43 1.15 -6.91
N ASN A 99 21.19 1.56 -7.20
CA ASN A 99 20.87 2.70 -8.06
C ASN A 99 20.61 4.01 -7.29
N ARG A 100 20.94 4.07 -5.99
CA ARG A 100 20.60 5.23 -5.12
C ARG A 100 21.14 6.58 -5.61
N ALA A 101 22.19 6.58 -6.42
CA ALA A 101 22.76 7.81 -6.99
C ALA A 101 21.81 8.49 -7.98
N ASP A 102 20.92 7.73 -8.61
CA ASP A 102 19.97 8.20 -9.63
C ASP A 102 18.54 8.35 -9.07
N ILE A 103 18.33 8.07 -7.78
CA ILE A 103 17.02 8.09 -7.12
C ILE A 103 17.01 9.23 -6.10
N GLU A 104 16.09 10.18 -6.29
CA GLU A 104 15.83 11.19 -5.27
C GLU A 104 15.08 10.55 -4.08
N PRO A 105 15.65 10.53 -2.86
CA PRO A 105 15.02 9.87 -1.71
C PRO A 105 13.77 10.62 -1.24
N SER A 106 12.73 9.87 -0.85
CA SER A 106 11.50 10.44 -0.30
C SER A 106 11.18 9.85 1.07
N GLU A 107 10.92 10.72 2.04
CA GLU A 107 10.40 10.38 3.36
C GLU A 107 8.91 10.75 3.51
N GLN A 108 8.24 11.02 2.40
CA GLN A 108 6.81 11.36 2.37
C GLN A 108 6.01 10.10 2.02
N GLY A 109 4.89 9.87 2.73
CA GLY A 109 3.93 8.84 2.34
C GLY A 109 3.28 9.18 1.00
N ALA A 110 2.78 8.17 0.29
CA ALA A 110 2.06 8.36 -0.95
C ALA A 110 0.90 9.33 -0.74
N ARG A 111 0.79 10.31 -1.63
CA ARG A 111 -0.35 11.22 -1.64
C ARG A 111 -1.62 10.37 -1.77
N GLN A 112 -2.56 10.54 -0.86
CA GLN A 112 -3.84 9.84 -0.88
C GLN A 112 -4.94 10.78 -1.38
N PRO A 113 -5.97 10.26 -2.07
CA PRO A 113 -7.13 11.06 -2.42
C PRO A 113 -7.84 11.57 -1.17
N SER A 114 -8.15 12.86 -1.14
CA SER A 114 -9.01 13.45 -0.11
C SER A 114 -10.46 12.98 -0.25
N LEU A 115 -11.05 12.52 0.85
CA LEU A 115 -12.46 12.13 0.93
C LEU A 115 -13.40 13.26 0.54
N LEU A 116 -13.11 14.48 1.00
CA LEU A 116 -13.93 15.66 0.70
C LEU A 116 -13.86 16.03 -0.78
N GLU A 117 -12.68 15.91 -1.41
CA GLU A 117 -12.52 16.19 -2.84
C GLU A 117 -13.27 15.17 -3.70
N ILE A 118 -13.18 13.87 -3.37
CA ILE A 118 -13.99 12.85 -4.06
C ILE A 118 -15.47 13.15 -3.88
N LEU A 119 -15.92 13.43 -2.65
CA LEU A 119 -17.34 13.68 -2.38
C LEU A 119 -17.89 14.87 -3.17
N LYS A 120 -17.11 15.95 -3.32
CA LYS A 120 -17.47 17.12 -4.16
C LYS A 120 -17.69 16.74 -5.63
N LEU A 121 -16.93 15.78 -6.15
CA LEU A 121 -17.03 15.31 -7.53
C LEU A 121 -18.19 14.32 -7.75
N LEU A 122 -18.77 13.77 -6.69
CA LEU A 122 -19.91 12.86 -6.78
C LEU A 122 -21.25 13.60 -6.98
N PRO A 123 -22.31 12.89 -7.43
CA PRO A 123 -23.65 13.46 -7.52
C PRO A 123 -24.29 13.77 -6.15
N GLN A 124 -23.80 13.16 -5.07
CA GLN A 124 -24.28 13.32 -3.69
C GLN A 124 -25.77 12.99 -3.47
N THR A 125 -26.38 12.19 -4.35
CA THR A 125 -27.81 11.83 -4.27
C THR A 125 -28.12 10.76 -3.22
N ASN A 126 -27.11 10.03 -2.73
CA ASN A 126 -27.28 8.86 -1.85
C ASN A 126 -28.27 7.82 -2.40
N CYS A 127 -28.38 7.68 -3.72
CA CYS A 127 -29.34 6.81 -4.42
C CYS A 127 -29.17 5.30 -4.16
N ARG A 128 -27.98 4.87 -3.71
CA ARG A 128 -27.59 3.46 -3.46
C ARG A 128 -27.52 2.56 -4.69
N GLU A 129 -27.63 3.12 -5.91
CA GLU A 129 -27.52 2.34 -7.17
C GLU A 129 -26.16 1.67 -7.35
N CYS A 130 -25.11 2.21 -6.73
CA CYS A 130 -23.76 1.61 -6.70
C CYS A 130 -23.59 0.52 -5.62
N GLY A 131 -24.65 0.18 -4.88
CA GLY A 131 -24.63 -0.79 -3.79
C GLY A 131 -24.03 -0.28 -2.48
N GLN A 132 -23.71 1.01 -2.35
CA GLN A 132 -23.22 1.62 -1.11
C GLN A 132 -24.32 2.39 -0.38
N PRO A 133 -24.34 2.43 0.97
CA PRO A 133 -25.38 3.10 1.75
C PRO A 133 -25.50 4.61 1.50
N THR A 134 -24.38 5.29 1.23
CA THR A 134 -24.29 6.72 0.96
C THR A 134 -23.15 7.01 -0.03
N CYS A 135 -23.17 8.20 -0.65
CA CYS A 135 -22.08 8.68 -1.49
C CYS A 135 -20.76 8.85 -0.71
N MET A 136 -20.84 9.13 0.60
CA MET A 136 -19.65 9.15 1.47
C MET A 136 -19.01 7.76 1.55
N VAL A 137 -19.80 6.71 1.75
CA VAL A 137 -19.26 5.33 1.79
C VAL A 137 -18.68 4.95 0.42
N PHE A 138 -19.33 5.33 -0.68
CA PHE A 138 -18.74 5.16 -2.01
C PHE A 138 -17.38 5.87 -2.15
N ALA A 139 -17.27 7.12 -1.70
CA ALA A 139 -16.02 7.86 -1.73
C ALA A 139 -14.91 7.18 -0.91
N VAL A 140 -15.22 6.65 0.27
CA VAL A 140 -14.27 5.85 1.06
C VAL A 140 -13.81 4.61 0.28
N ARG A 141 -14.73 3.88 -0.38
CA ARG A 141 -14.36 2.72 -1.22
C ARG A 141 -13.49 3.10 -2.40
N VAL A 142 -13.64 4.30 -2.94
CA VAL A 142 -12.75 4.83 -4.00
C VAL A 142 -11.36 5.11 -3.44
N ILE A 143 -11.22 5.73 -2.27
CA ILE A 143 -9.91 5.93 -1.61
C ILE A 143 -9.23 4.59 -1.35
N GLU A 144 -10.00 3.59 -0.94
CA GLU A 144 -9.49 2.23 -0.68
C GLU A 144 -9.05 1.48 -1.95
N GLY A 145 -9.36 2.00 -3.15
CA GLY A 145 -9.16 1.31 -4.43
C GLY A 145 -10.19 0.21 -4.72
N ALA A 146 -11.17 0.00 -3.83
CA ALA A 146 -12.21 -1.01 -4.00
C ALA A 146 -13.29 -0.64 -5.04
N LYS A 147 -13.35 0.65 -5.39
CA LYS A 147 -14.26 1.21 -6.39
C LYS A 147 -13.53 2.28 -7.20
N ASP A 148 -13.99 2.55 -8.41
CA ASP A 148 -13.51 3.65 -9.25
C ASP A 148 -14.67 4.51 -9.78
N HIS A 149 -14.32 5.49 -10.62
CA HIS A 149 -15.25 6.41 -11.27
C HIS A 149 -16.30 5.72 -12.17
N THR A 150 -16.11 4.45 -12.56
CA THR A 150 -17.05 3.68 -13.38
C THR A 150 -18.10 2.96 -12.56
N ASN A 151 -17.88 2.80 -11.25
CA ASN A 151 -18.76 2.00 -10.40
C ASN A 151 -19.97 2.76 -9.82
N CYS A 152 -20.16 4.04 -10.14
CA CYS A 152 -21.33 4.82 -9.75
C CYS A 152 -22.23 5.06 -10.99
N PRO A 153 -23.39 4.38 -11.12
CA PRO A 153 -24.27 4.55 -12.29
C PRO A 153 -24.80 5.98 -12.48
N ALA A 154 -25.03 6.68 -11.37
CA ALA A 154 -25.48 8.08 -11.35
C ALA A 154 -24.36 9.09 -11.69
N LEU A 155 -23.09 8.67 -11.79
CA LEU A 155 -21.97 9.53 -12.14
C LEU A 155 -21.73 9.51 -13.65
N GLN A 156 -22.10 10.59 -14.34
CA GLN A 156 -22.07 10.69 -15.81
C GLN A 156 -21.48 12.03 -16.27
N GLY A 157 -21.13 12.10 -17.55
CA GLY A 157 -20.61 13.30 -18.22
C GLY A 157 -19.38 13.89 -17.53
N GLU A 158 -19.33 15.21 -17.46
CA GLU A 158 -18.18 15.98 -16.94
C GLU A 158 -17.77 15.56 -15.52
N LYS A 159 -18.72 15.20 -14.64
CA LYS A 159 -18.38 14.77 -13.28
C LYS A 159 -17.62 13.45 -13.26
N ARG A 160 -17.93 12.52 -14.17
CA ARG A 160 -17.22 11.25 -14.29
C ARG A 160 -15.79 11.46 -14.76
N GLU A 161 -15.61 12.32 -15.77
CA GLU A 161 -14.31 12.69 -16.30
C GLU A 161 -13.45 13.43 -15.26
N ALA A 162 -14.04 14.37 -14.53
CA ALA A 162 -13.37 15.09 -13.46
C ALA A 162 -12.90 14.16 -12.34
N LEU A 163 -13.74 13.19 -11.94
CA LEU A 163 -13.31 12.18 -10.96
C LEU A 163 -12.19 11.29 -11.51
N ALA A 164 -12.28 10.85 -12.77
CA ALA A 164 -11.22 10.05 -13.39
C ALA A 164 -9.87 10.80 -13.42
N ALA A 165 -9.87 12.08 -13.83
CA ALA A 165 -8.69 12.93 -13.89
C ALA A 165 -8.12 13.29 -12.51
N TYR A 166 -8.97 13.40 -11.49
CA TYR A 166 -8.52 13.56 -10.11
C TYR A 166 -7.85 12.27 -9.62
N LEU A 167 -8.49 11.12 -9.83
CA LEU A 167 -7.97 9.83 -9.37
C LEU A 167 -6.65 9.45 -10.07
N SER A 168 -6.42 9.83 -11.32
CA SER A 168 -5.17 9.53 -12.03
C SER A 168 -3.92 10.17 -11.43
N GLN A 169 -4.06 11.09 -10.48
CA GLN A 169 -2.95 11.72 -9.74
C GLN A 169 -2.43 10.86 -8.58
N PHE A 170 -3.15 9.78 -8.25
CA PHE A 170 -2.84 8.91 -7.13
C PHE A 170 -2.53 7.49 -7.62
N ARG A 171 -1.72 6.77 -6.84
CA ARG A 171 -1.47 5.35 -7.08
C ARG A 171 -2.50 4.54 -6.29
N PHE A 172 -3.33 3.80 -7.01
CA PHE A 172 -4.21 2.78 -6.46
C PHE A 172 -3.59 1.41 -6.70
N GLU A 173 -4.01 0.43 -5.88
CA GLU A 173 -3.67 -0.99 -6.07
C GLU A 173 -4.41 -1.62 -7.25
#